data_AF-A0A943NYA4-F1
#
_entry.id   AF-A0A943NYA4-F1
#
_cell.length_a   1.000
_cell.length_b   1.000
_cell.length_c   1.000
_cell.angle_alpha   90.00
_cell.angle_beta   90.00
_cell.angle_gamma   90.00
#
_symmetry.space_group_name_H-M   'P 1'
#
loop_
_entity.id
_entity.type
_entity.pdbx_description
1 polymer ?
#
loop_
_entity_poly.entity_id
_entity_poly.type
_entity_poly.pdbx_seq_one_letter_code
_entity_poly.pdbx_strand_id
1 'polypeptide(L)' 'MAVAESKKRIQVALPFAMWKKLTELAEIRGVSKSAMASIAISEFLEREEKK' A
#
# COMPACT_ATOMS: atom_id res chain seq x y z
N MET A 1 -0.54 -24.28 18.12
CA MET A 1 0.02 -22.95 17.74
C MET A 1 -0.37 -22.73 16.29
N ALA A 2 -1.34 -21.86 15.99
CA ALA A 2 -1.71 -21.57 14.61
C ALA A 2 -0.51 -20.86 13.96
N VAL A 3 0.13 -21.53 13.00
CA VAL A 3 1.24 -20.96 12.23
C VAL A 3 0.63 -19.89 11.33
N ALA A 4 0.64 -18.64 11.80
CA ALA A 4 0.26 -17.51 10.97
C ALA A 4 1.20 -17.50 9.76
N GLU A 5 0.65 -17.69 8.55
CA GLU A 5 1.42 -17.61 7.32
C GLU A 5 2.29 -16.36 7.33
N SER A 6 3.59 -16.55 7.18
CA SER A 6 4.58 -15.48 7.12
C SER A 6 4.23 -14.55 5.97
N LYS A 7 3.54 -13.44 6.26
CA LYS A 7 3.21 -12.41 5.26
C LYS A 7 4.51 -12.00 4.57
N LYS A 8 4.65 -12.31 3.28
CA LYS A 8 5.79 -11.87 2.46
C LYS A 8 5.84 -10.35 2.51
N ARG A 9 6.87 -9.81 3.15
CA ARG A 9 7.10 -8.36 3.23
C ARG A 9 7.95 -7.95 2.06
N ILE A 10 7.55 -6.89 1.37
CA ILE A 10 8.35 -6.24 0.34
C ILE A 10 8.71 -4.84 0.80
N GLN A 11 9.93 -4.41 0.49
CA GLN A 11 10.34 -3.03 0.68
C GLN A 11 10.06 -2.27 -0.61
N VAL A 12 9.33 -1.16 -0.51
CA VAL A 12 9.04 -0.28 -1.65
C VAL A 12 9.75 1.05 -1.41
N ALA A 13 10.59 1.44 -2.37
CA ALA A 13 11.24 2.75 -2.37
C ALA A 13 10.33 3.75 -3.10
N LEU A 14 10.04 4.88 -2.45
CA LEU A 14 9.24 5.97 -3.01
C LEU A 14 9.99 7.30 -2.84
N PRO A 15 9.85 8.23 -3.78
CA PRO A 15 10.29 9.60 -3.58
C PRO A 15 9.62 10.23 -2.36
N PHE A 16 10.34 11.12 -1.66
CA PHE A 16 9.90 11.69 -0.38
C PHE A 16 8.51 12.35 -0.47
N ALA A 17 8.24 13.09 -1.55
CA ALA A 17 6.94 13.72 -1.78
C ALA A 17 5.79 12.70 -1.84
N MET A 18 5.98 11.56 -2.52
CA MET A 18 4.99 10.49 -2.57
C MET A 18 4.84 9.79 -1.23
N TRP A 19 5.96 9.55 -0.53
CA TRP A 19 5.93 8.95 0.80
C TRP A 19 5.15 9.82 1.80
N LYS A 20 5.32 11.15 1.75
CA LYS A 20 4.58 12.10 2.57
C LYS A 20 3.08 12.06 2.24
N LYS A 21 2.72 12.18 0.96
CA LYS A 21 1.32 12.13 0.51
C LYS A 21 0.63 10.80 0.88
N LEU A 22 1.35 9.69 0.79
CA LEU A 22 0.84 8.38 1.22
C LEU A 22 0.56 8.34 2.73
N THR A 23 1.36 9.04 3.54
CA THR A 23 1.12 9.20 4.99
C THR A 23 -0.20 9.92 5.25
N GLU A 24 -0.36 11.09 4.62
CA GLU A 24 -1.55 11.95 4.79
C GLU A 24 -2.82 11.21 4.37
N LEU A 25 -2.77 10.48 3.23
CA LEU A 25 -3.91 9.68 2.77
C LEU A 25 -4.25 8.53 3.72
N ALA A 26 -3.25 7.88 4.31
CA ALA A 26 -3.46 6.81 5.27
C ALA A 26 -4.11 7.35 6.56
N GLU A 27 -3.68 8.51 7.04
CA GLU A 27 -4.26 9.21 8.19
C GLU A 27 -5.72 9.60 7.93
N ILE A 28 -6.02 10.23 6.78
CA ILE A 28 -7.38 10.64 6.40
C ILE A 28 -8.33 9.43 6.34
N ARG A 29 -7.86 8.29 5.84
CA ARG A 29 -8.68 7.07 5.72
C ARG A 29 -8.68 6.20 6.99
N GLY A 30 -7.92 6.57 8.02
CA GLY A 30 -7.81 5.79 9.27
C GLY A 30 -7.19 4.40 9.07
N VAL A 31 -6.31 4.23 8.09
CA VAL A 31 -5.65 2.95 7.78
C VAL A 31 -4.13 3.05 7.93
N SER A 32 -3.46 1.91 8.00
CA SER A 32 -2.00 1.89 7.99
C SER A 32 -1.43 2.36 6.64
N LYS A 33 -0.23 2.98 6.66
CA LYS A 33 0.47 3.40 5.45
C LYS A 33 0.69 2.25 4.45
N SER A 34 1.00 1.05 4.94
CA SER A 34 1.17 -0.15 4.10
C SER A 34 -0.15 -0.63 3.51
N ALA A 35 -1.26 -0.56 4.25
CA ALA A 35 -2.59 -0.85 3.69
C ALA A 35 -2.96 0.15 2.59
N MET A 36 -2.72 1.45 2.82
CA MET A 36 -2.97 2.47 1.79
C MET A 36 -2.11 2.25 0.54
N ALA A 37 -0.84 1.87 0.71
CA ALA A 37 0.03 1.50 -0.41
C ALA A 37 -0.50 0.29 -1.18
N SER A 38 -0.96 -0.74 -0.47
CA SER A 38 -1.55 -1.93 -1.08
C SER A 38 -2.78 -1.58 -1.90
N ILE A 39 -3.68 -0.75 -1.36
CA ILE A 39 -4.88 -0.28 -2.08
C ILE A 39 -4.49 0.45 -3.37
N ALA A 40 -3.55 1.39 -3.28
CA ALA A 40 -3.12 2.16 -4.45
C ALA A 40 -2.50 1.28 -5.55
N ILE A 41 -1.72 0.26 -5.17
CA ILE A 41 -1.15 -0.70 -6.12
C ILE A 41 -2.25 -1.55 -6.75
N SER A 42 -3.20 -2.05 -5.96
CA SER A 42 -4.35 -2.81 -6.48
C SER A 42 -5.18 -2.00 -7.47
N GLU A 43 -5.52 -0.75 -7.14
CA GLU A 43 -6.27 0.14 -8.04
C GLU A 43 -5.52 0.43 -9.34
N PHE A 44 -4.19 0.54 -9.30
CA PHE A 44 -3.37 0.72 -10.49
C PHE A 44 -3.43 -0.53 -11.39
N LEU A 45 -3.23 -1.71 -10.83
CA LEU A 45 -3.26 -2.98 -11.58
C LEU A 45 -4.63 -3.20 -12.24
N GLU A 46 -5.73 -2.96 -11.53
CA GLU A 46 -7.08 -3.08 -12.09
C GLU A 46 -7.33 -2.12 -13.28
N ARG A 47 -6.67 -0.95 -13.29
CA ARG A 47 -6.78 0.00 -14.40
C ARG A 47 -5.96 -0.42 -15.61
N GLU A 48 -4.81 -1.05 -15.39
CA GLU A 48 -3.96 -1.55 -16.47
C GLU A 48 -4.54 -2.82 -17.11
N GLU A 49 -5.22 -3.68 -16.35
CA GLU A 49 -5.93 -4.85 -16.90
C GLU A 49 -7.17 -4.50 -17.75
N LYS A 50 -7.73 -3.30 -17.56
CA LYS A 50 -8.92 -2.81 -18.29
C LYS A 50 -8.58 -1.96 -19.52
N LYS A 51 -7.29 -1.76 -19.83
CA LYS A 51 -6.82 -1.10 -21.06
C LYS A 51 -6.50 -2.12 -22.14
#